data_AF-A0A0X1KM74-F1
#
_entry.id   AF-A0A0X1KM74-F1
#
_cell.length_a   1.000
_cell.length_b   1.000
_cell.length_c   1.000
_cell.angle_alpha   90.00
_cell.angle_beta   90.00
_cell.angle_gamma   90.00
#
_symmetry.space_group_name_H-M   'P 1'
#
loop_
_entity.id
_entity.type
_entity.pdbx_description
1 polymer ?
#
loop_
_entity_poly.entity_id
_entity_poly.type
_entity_poly.pdbx_seq_one_letter_code
_entity_poly.pdbx_strand_id
1 'polypeptide(L)'
;MSGKAKTYAFIFVVFAIVDALTTWFGVRMGFTEANAAIAERLEDSVLFFGSYAFFTALGVAVIALSIKLEKLNPAFKLVAIGMVVLKAIPAVNNVLLLAGISRPSVFLTTVEPLLKLASG
;
A
#
# COMPACT_ATOMS: atom_id res chain seq x y z
N MET A 1 19.41 -10.15 -3.10
CA MET A 1 18.62 -9.12 -3.83
C MET A 1 19.54 -8.02 -4.35
N SER A 2 19.34 -7.59 -5.60
CA SER A 2 19.96 -6.38 -6.17
C SER A 2 19.68 -5.15 -5.30
N GLY A 3 20.57 -4.15 -5.28
CA GLY A 3 20.38 -2.91 -4.51
C GLY A 3 19.03 -2.23 -4.80
N LYS A 4 18.61 -2.20 -6.08
CA LYS A 4 17.30 -1.67 -6.50
C LYS A 4 16.13 -2.43 -5.88
N ALA A 5 16.19 -3.76 -5.87
CA ALA A 5 15.14 -4.60 -5.30
C ALA A 5 14.99 -4.36 -3.78
N LYS A 6 16.12 -4.15 -3.08
CA LYS A 6 16.10 -3.83 -1.65
C LYS A 6 15.39 -2.51 -1.39
N THR A 7 15.66 -1.47 -2.20
CA THR A 7 15.01 -0.17 -2.07
C THR A 7 13.50 -0.26 -2.29
N TYR A 8 13.04 -0.88 -3.39
CA TYR A 8 11.60 -1.00 -3.65
C TYR A 8 10.89 -1.84 -2.57
N ALA A 9 11.48 -2.96 -2.16
CA ALA A 9 10.94 -3.79 -1.09
C ALA A 9 10.88 -3.03 0.25
N PHE A 10 11.93 -2.28 0.59
CA PHE A 10 11.96 -1.47 1.81
C PHE A 10 10.86 -0.41 1.81
N ILE A 11 10.72 0.36 0.73
CA ILE A 11 9.67 1.38 0.60
C ILE A 11 8.28 0.74 0.69
N PHE A 12 8.09 -0.39 0.00
CA PHE A 12 6.83 -1.15 0.05
C PHE A 12 6.48 -1.58 1.48
N VAL A 13 7.45 -2.12 2.22
CA VAL A 13 7.27 -2.54 3.62
C VAL A 13 6.94 -1.34 4.50
N VAL A 14 7.63 -0.21 4.34
CA VAL A 14 7.33 1.02 5.10
C VAL A 14 5.89 1.46 4.86
N PHE A 15 5.44 1.53 3.60
CA PHE A 15 4.05 1.87 3.31
C PHE A 15 3.07 0.84 3.88
N ALA A 16 3.39 -0.45 3.84
CA ALA A 16 2.54 -1.48 4.41
C ALA A 16 2.39 -1.38 5.93
N ILE A 17 3.46 -1.03 6.64
CA ILE A 17 3.43 -0.80 8.08
C ILE A 17 2.60 0.45 8.39
N VAL A 18 2.83 1.55 7.66
CA VAL A 18 2.06 2.79 7.84
C VAL A 18 0.57 2.53 7.61
N ASP A 19 0.22 1.89 6.50
CA ASP A 19 -1.16 1.48 6.18
C ASP A 19 -1.78 0.63 7.30
N ALA A 20 -1.10 -0.42 7.77
CA ALA A 20 -1.60 -1.28 8.84
C ALA A 20 -1.87 -0.50 10.14
N LEU A 21 -0.90 0.32 10.56
CA LEU A 21 -1.01 1.09 11.80
C LEU A 21 -2.11 2.14 11.70
N THR A 22 -2.16 2.88 10.59
CA THR A 22 -3.13 3.95 10.41
C THR A 22 -4.55 3.42 10.24
N THR A 23 -4.73 2.27 9.59
CA THR A 23 -6.02 1.55 9.57
C THR A 23 -6.43 1.13 10.98
N TRP A 24 -5.51 0.50 11.73
CA TRP A 24 -5.77 0.02 13.08
C TRP A 24 -6.18 1.15 14.05
N PHE A 25 -5.42 2.24 14.06
CA PHE A 25 -5.74 3.41 14.89
C PHE A 25 -6.97 4.14 14.38
N GLY A 26 -7.14 4.25 13.07
CA GLY A 26 -8.29 4.93 12.46
C GLY A 26 -9.61 4.32 12.89
N VAL A 27 -9.72 2.99 12.83
CA VAL A 27 -10.94 2.30 13.30
C VAL A 27 -11.17 2.49 14.80
N ARG A 28 -10.12 2.45 15.62
CA ARG A 28 -10.23 2.72 17.07
C ARG A 28 -10.61 4.16 17.40
N MET A 29 -10.33 5.11 16.51
CA MET A 29 -10.76 6.51 16.60
C MET A 29 -12.18 6.75 16.07
N GLY A 30 -12.88 5.69 15.61
CA GLY A 30 -14.26 5.76 15.14
C GLY A 30 -14.41 5.94 13.62
N PHE A 31 -13.33 5.87 12.84
CA PHE A 31 -13.44 5.85 11.39
C PHE A 31 -13.97 4.50 10.89
N THR A 32 -14.91 4.52 9.95
CA THR A 32 -15.44 3.30 9.34
C THR A 32 -14.47 2.74 8.31
N GLU A 33 -14.15 1.46 8.42
CA GLU A 33 -13.44 0.70 7.39
C GLU A 33 -14.41 0.33 6.25
N ALA A 34 -14.07 0.72 5.03
CA ALA A 34 -14.93 0.50 3.87
C ALA A 34 -14.80 -0.94 3.33
N ASN A 35 -13.66 -1.58 3.57
CA ASN A 35 -13.42 -2.95 3.13
C ASN A 35 -13.92 -3.94 4.18
N ALA A 36 -15.03 -4.62 3.89
CA ALA A 36 -15.63 -5.63 4.77
C ALA A 36 -14.64 -6.74 5.18
N ALA A 37 -13.75 -7.14 4.26
CA ALA A 37 -12.74 -8.17 4.52
C ALA A 37 -11.58 -7.68 5.40
N ILE A 38 -11.40 -6.36 5.55
CA ILE A 38 -10.47 -5.77 6.53
C ILE A 38 -11.20 -5.55 7.85
N ALA A 39 -12.44 -5.06 7.80
CA ALA A 39 -13.31 -4.86 8.96
C ALA A 39 -13.48 -6.12 9.80
N GLU A 40 -13.74 -7.27 9.18
CA GLU A 40 -13.86 -8.56 9.88
C GLU A 40 -12.57 -8.94 10.63
N ARG A 41 -11.41 -8.61 10.04
CA ARG A 41 -10.11 -8.96 10.63
C ARG A 41 -9.74 -8.05 11.79
N LEU A 42 -10.26 -6.82 11.82
CA LEU A 42 -9.95 -5.84 12.86
C LEU A 42 -10.44 -6.26 14.25
N GLU A 43 -11.40 -7.20 14.33
CA GLU A 43 -11.86 -7.79 15.59
C GLU A 43 -10.77 -8.64 16.28
N ASP A 44 -9.87 -9.25 15.49
CA ASP A 44 -8.73 -10.02 15.98
C ASP A 44 -7.40 -9.41 15.51
N SER A 45 -6.67 -8.82 16.45
CA SER A 45 -5.36 -8.20 16.19
C SER A 45 -4.36 -9.15 15.50
N VAL A 46 -4.35 -10.44 15.86
CA VAL A 46 -3.41 -11.42 15.29
C VAL A 46 -3.78 -11.67 13.84
N LEU A 47 -5.07 -11.82 13.55
CA LEU A 47 -5.56 -12.08 12.20
C LEU A 47 -5.40 -10.84 11.30
N PHE A 48 -5.64 -9.64 11.84
CA PHE A 48 -5.39 -8.37 11.14
C PHE A 48 -3.92 -8.21 10.77
N PHE A 49 -3.01 -8.15 11.75
CA PHE A 49 -1.59 -7.90 11.51
C PHE A 49 -0.92 -9.07 10.79
N GLY A 50 -1.36 -10.30 11.08
CA GLY A 50 -0.90 -11.51 10.39
C GLY A 50 -1.24 -11.47 8.90
N SER A 51 -2.47 -11.07 8.54
CA SER A 51 -2.84 -10.91 7.13
C SER A 51 -2.02 -9.82 6.44
N TYR A 52 -1.81 -8.67 7.10
CA TYR A 52 -0.94 -7.61 6.58
C TYR A 52 0.49 -8.08 6.37
N ALA A 53 1.07 -8.81 7.33
CA ALA A 53 2.41 -9.35 7.23
C ALA A 53 2.54 -10.35 6.06
N PHE A 54 1.56 -11.24 5.90
CA PHE A 54 1.52 -12.21 4.81
C PHE A 54 1.44 -11.53 3.43
N PHE A 55 0.49 -10.61 3.23
CA PHE A 55 0.37 -9.89 1.96
C PHE A 55 1.59 -8.98 1.69
N THR A 56 2.22 -8.46 2.74
CA THR A 56 3.46 -7.70 2.61
C THR A 56 4.60 -8.58 2.11
N ALA A 57 4.75 -9.79 2.68
CA ALA A 57 5.77 -10.75 2.26
C ALA A 57 5.56 -11.19 0.79
N LEU A 58 4.31 -11.45 0.38
CA LEU A 58 3.96 -11.72 -1.01
C LEU A 58 4.33 -10.56 -1.93
N GLY A 59 3.99 -9.32 -1.55
CA GLY A 59 4.33 -8.13 -2.33
C GLY A 59 5.84 -7.94 -2.49
N VAL A 60 6.61 -8.16 -1.44
CA VAL A 60 8.09 -8.16 -1.48
C VAL A 60 8.62 -9.24 -2.41
N ALA A 61 8.04 -10.45 -2.39
CA ALA A 61 8.43 -11.54 -3.27
C ALA A 61 8.18 -11.17 -4.75
N VAL A 62 7.01 -10.59 -5.05
CA VAL A 62 6.67 -10.09 -6.40
C VAL A 62 7.67 -9.01 -6.83
N ILE A 63 7.95 -8.01 -5.99
CA ILE A 63 8.95 -6.96 -6.29
C ILE A 63 10.32 -7.56 -6.57
N ALA A 64 10.78 -8.50 -5.73
CA ALA A 64 12.07 -9.14 -5.89
C ALA A 64 12.15 -9.94 -7.21
N LEU A 65 11.07 -10.65 -7.57
CA LEU A 65 10.98 -11.39 -8.81
C LEU A 65 10.93 -10.46 -10.03
N SER A 66 10.10 -9.41 -9.99
CA SER A 66 10.00 -8.40 -11.05
C SER A 66 11.35 -7.75 -11.34
N ILE A 67 12.10 -7.33 -10.33
CA ILE A 67 13.45 -6.76 -10.54
C ILE A 67 14.45 -7.81 -11.04
N LYS A 68 14.30 -9.08 -10.65
CA LYS A 68 15.14 -10.16 -11.22
C LYS A 68 14.85 -10.37 -12.71
N LEU A 69 13.59 -10.25 -13.12
CA LEU A 69 13.13 -10.40 -14.50
C LEU A 69 13.34 -9.14 -15.37
N GLU A 70 13.71 -7.99 -14.79
CA GLU A 70 14.05 -6.74 -15.51
C GLU A 70 15.11 -6.99 -16.60
N LYS A 71 16.01 -7.96 -16.40
CA LYS A 71 17.03 -8.36 -17.39
C LYS A 71 16.44 -8.94 -18.68
N LEU A 72 15.24 -9.50 -18.62
CA LEU A 72 14.53 -10.08 -19.76
C LEU A 72 13.70 -9.02 -20.50
N ASN A 73 13.05 -8.13 -19.74
CA ASN A 73 12.29 -7.02 -20.28
C ASN A 73 12.24 -5.86 -19.25
N PRO A 74 12.61 -4.63 -19.62
CA PRO A 74 12.54 -3.47 -18.72
C PRO A 74 11.13 -3.19 -18.16
N ALA A 75 10.07 -3.65 -18.84
CA ALA A 75 8.69 -3.53 -18.36
C ALA A 75 8.47 -4.19 -16.98
N PHE A 76 9.23 -5.22 -16.61
CA PHE A 76 9.10 -5.83 -15.28
C PHE A 76 9.46 -4.86 -14.15
N LYS A 77 10.31 -3.85 -14.40
CA LYS A 77 10.57 -2.79 -13.42
C LYS A 77 9.32 -1.95 -13.13
N LEU A 78 8.46 -1.74 -14.14
CA LEU A 78 7.19 -1.01 -13.96
C LEU A 78 6.25 -1.74 -13.00
N VAL A 79 6.26 -3.08 -13.00
CA VAL A 79 5.50 -3.88 -12.02
C VAL A 79 5.97 -3.59 -10.60
N ALA A 80 7.29 -3.57 -10.36
CA ALA A 80 7.84 -3.27 -9.04
C ALA A 80 7.49 -1.84 -8.58
N ILE A 81 7.55 -0.86 -9.50
CA ILE A 81 7.13 0.52 -9.22
C ILE A 81 5.63 0.58 -8.93
N GLY A 82 4.80 -0.07 -9.76
CA GLY A 82 3.36 -0.12 -9.60
C GLY A 82 2.93 -0.71 -8.26
N MET A 83 3.58 -1.80 -7.82
CA MET A 83 3.34 -2.39 -6.50
C MET A 83 3.59 -1.39 -5.35
N VAL A 84 4.69 -0.63 -5.42
CA VAL A 84 5.01 0.40 -4.42
C VAL A 84 3.98 1.52 -4.44
N VAL A 85 3.63 2.03 -5.63
CA VAL A 85 2.66 3.12 -5.78
C VAL A 85 1.28 2.69 -5.28
N LEU A 86 0.80 1.52 -5.68
CA LEU A 86 -0.49 0.98 -5.25
C LEU A 86 -0.55 0.80 -3.72
N LYS A 87 0.57 0.44 -3.07
CA LYS A 87 0.63 0.33 -1.61
C LYS A 87 0.72 1.68 -0.91
N ALA A 88 1.32 2.68 -1.56
CA ALA A 88 1.40 4.04 -1.03
C ALA A 88 0.03 4.71 -0.93
N ILE A 89 -0.90 4.42 -1.84
CA ILE A 89 -2.24 5.04 -1.87
C ILE A 89 -3.00 4.87 -0.55
N PRO A 90 -3.29 3.65 -0.05
CA PRO A 90 -4.00 3.49 1.22
C PRO A 90 -3.18 4.02 2.40
N ALA A 91 -1.85 3.83 2.40
CA ALA A 91 -0.97 4.33 3.45
C ALA A 91 -1.07 5.86 3.61
N VAL A 92 -0.93 6.60 2.50
CA VAL A 92 -1.01 8.06 2.50
C VAL A 92 -2.42 8.52 2.81
N ASN A 93 -3.45 7.88 2.26
CA ASN A 93 -4.84 8.24 2.53
C ASN A 93 -5.17 8.14 4.01
N ASN A 94 -4.79 7.05 4.66
CA ASN A 94 -5.07 6.85 6.08
C ASN A 94 -4.27 7.81 6.97
N VAL A 95 -3.03 8.16 6.60
CA VAL A 95 -2.25 9.21 7.27
C VAL A 95 -2.97 10.56 7.18
N LEU A 96 -3.44 10.95 5.98
CA LEU A 96 -4.13 12.23 5.77
C LEU A 96 -5.44 12.29 6.57
N LEU A 97 -6.21 11.20 6.57
CA LEU A 97 -7.43 11.10 7.37
C LEU A 97 -7.17 11.26 8.87
N LEU A 98 -6.13 10.60 9.39
CA LEU A 98 -5.72 10.73 10.79
C LEU A 98 -5.18 12.12 11.14
N ALA A 99 -4.59 12.82 10.17
CA ALA A 99 -4.15 14.21 10.31
C ALA A 99 -5.31 15.22 10.26
N GLY A 100 -6.56 14.77 10.11
CA GLY A 100 -7.75 15.62 10.04
C GLY A 100 -8.03 16.21 8.65
N ILE A 101 -7.32 15.75 7.61
CA ILE A 101 -7.56 16.17 6.23
C ILE A 101 -8.70 15.31 5.66
N SER A 102 -9.82 15.96 5.34
CA SER A 102 -11.10 15.29 5.04
C SER A 102 -11.12 14.51 3.71
N ARG A 103 -12.01 13.51 3.62
CA ARG A 103 -12.18 12.59 2.45
C ARG A 103 -12.24 13.26 1.06
N PRO A 104 -12.87 14.44 0.86
CA PRO A 104 -12.95 15.07 -0.47
C PRO A 104 -11.57 15.48 -1.01
N SER A 105 -10.66 15.92 -0.16
CA SER A 105 -9.33 16.36 -0.58
C SER A 105 -8.36 15.19 -0.84
N VAL A 106 -8.61 14.01 -0.27
CA VAL A 106 -7.75 12.84 -0.55
C VAL A 106 -8.04 12.20 -1.90
N PHE A 107 -9.31 12.09 -2.30
CA PHE A 107 -9.69 11.64 -3.65
C PHE A 107 -9.09 12.56 -4.74
N LEU A 108 -9.12 13.88 -4.52
CA LEU A 108 -8.52 14.88 -5.41
C LEU A 108 -6.98 14.81 -5.46
N THR A 109 -6.32 14.47 -4.35
CA THR A 109 -4.84 14.50 -4.28
C THR A 109 -4.16 13.17 -4.64
N THR A 110 -4.86 12.03 -4.57
CA THR A 110 -4.26 10.71 -4.85
C THR A 110 -4.88 9.98 -6.04
N VAL A 111 -6.20 10.06 -6.25
CA VAL A 111 -6.89 9.29 -7.30
C VAL A 111 -6.98 10.09 -8.61
N GLU A 112 -7.26 11.39 -8.53
CA GLU A 112 -7.40 12.26 -9.72
C GLU A 112 -6.11 12.37 -10.57
N PRO A 113 -4.90 12.48 -9.99
CA PRO A 113 -3.67 12.54 -10.79
C PRO A 113 -3.39 11.22 -11.51
N LEU A 114 -3.71 10.08 -10.87
CA LEU A 114 -3.55 8.74 -11.44
C LEU A 114 -4.56 8.48 -12.57
N LEU A 115 -5.81 8.93 -12.42
CA LEU A 115 -6.82 8.87 -13.47
C LEU A 115 -6.46 9.76 -14.66
N LYS A 116 -5.98 10.99 -14.42
CA LYS A 116 -5.50 11.90 -15.48
C LYS A 116 -4.30 11.34 -16.25
N LEU A 117 -3.43 10.59 -15.59
CA LEU A 117 -2.30 9.89 -16.23
C LEU A 117 -2.72 8.67 -17.06
N ALA A 118 -3.85 8.04 -16.74
CA ALA A 118 -4.36 6.88 -17.46
C ALA A 118 -5.31 7.25 -18.62
N SER A 119 -5.85 8.48 -18.60
CA SER A 119 -6.77 9.00 -19.61
C SER A 119 -6.12 9.94 -20.62
N GLY A 120 -4.80 10.16 -20.54
CA GLY A 120 -3.99 10.90 -21.52
C GLY A 120 -3.13 9.96 -22.35
#